data_AF-A0A8J4XMD4-F1
#
_entry.id   AF-A0A8J4XMD4-F1
#
_cell.length_a   1.000
_cell.length_b   1.000
_cell.length_c   1.000
_cell.angle_alpha   90.00
_cell.angle_beta   90.00
_cell.angle_gamma   90.00
#
_symmetry.space_group_name_H-M   'P 1'
#
loop_
_entity.id
_entity.type
_entity.pdbx_description
1 polymer ?
#
loop_
_entity_poly.entity_id
_entity_poly.type
_entity_poly.pdbx_seq_one_letter_code
_entity_poly.pdbx_strand_id
1 'polypeptide(L)'
;MVLVEKKRGFQSSGYLFLFWLLAVLCFIPEFVSHILAGPYQEDEGLRFGTFMVFYPMVVLMLLIHCFGDAPPRYVHYPQGQKTCPEGGASFLSKITFSWIDSLIWRGYKQALEHTDLWDISYENASNTVVSKWNKNWNKKSATAYR
;
A
#
# COMPACT_ATOMS: atom_id res chain seq x y z
N MET A 1 3.49 3.57 -23.40
CA MET A 1 3.69 3.87 -21.97
C MET A 1 2.84 2.96 -21.08
N VAL A 2 1.53 2.85 -21.30
CA VAL A 2 0.58 2.02 -20.51
C VAL A 2 1.01 0.55 -20.28
N LEU A 3 1.64 -0.10 -21.27
CA LEU A 3 2.08 -1.50 -21.14
C LEU A 3 3.34 -1.67 -20.27
N VAL A 4 4.18 -0.63 -20.15
CA VAL A 4 5.38 -0.65 -19.32
C VAL A 4 5.01 -0.42 -17.85
N GLU A 5 4.00 0.41 -17.59
CA GLU A 5 3.45 0.64 -16.25
C GLU A 5 2.76 -0.61 -15.70
N LYS A 6 2.01 -1.33 -16.55
CA LYS A 6 1.37 -2.60 -16.21
C LYS A 6 2.38 -3.73 -15.93
N LYS A 7 3.58 -3.66 -16.51
CA LYS A 7 4.67 -4.63 -16.33
C LYS A 7 5.51 -4.38 -15.07
N ARG A 8 5.45 -3.18 -14.51
CA ARG A 8 6.36 -2.76 -13.43
C ARG A 8 5.69 -2.69 -12.06
N GLY A 9 4.39 -3.01 -11.97
CA GLY A 9 3.66 -2.99 -10.71
C GLY A 9 3.75 -1.64 -10.01
N PHE A 10 3.95 -0.55 -10.75
CA PHE A 10 3.87 0.79 -10.18
C PHE A 10 2.40 1.03 -9.90
N GLN A 11 2.02 0.71 -8.67
CA GLN A 11 0.72 0.98 -8.08
C GLN A 11 0.52 2.49 -8.06
N SER A 12 -0.03 3.03 -9.14
CA SER A 12 -0.66 4.36 -9.18
C SER A 12 -1.79 4.50 -8.13
N SER A 13 -2.17 3.40 -7.47
CA SER A 13 -3.15 3.35 -6.39
C SER A 13 -2.67 4.00 -5.09
N GLY A 14 -1.36 4.12 -4.84
CA GLY A 14 -0.85 4.76 -3.61
C GLY A 14 -1.25 6.24 -3.52
N TYR A 15 -1.10 6.99 -4.61
CA TYR A 15 -1.48 8.42 -4.65
C TYR A 15 -2.98 8.63 -4.52
N LEU A 16 -3.78 7.79 -5.20
CA LEU A 16 -5.25 7.81 -5.10
C LEU A 16 -5.71 7.45 -3.68
N PHE A 17 -5.15 6.40 -3.10
CA PHE A 17 -5.43 6.01 -1.72
C PHE A 17 -5.07 7.13 -0.74
N LEU A 18 -3.88 7.73 -0.86
CA LEU A 18 -3.47 8.85 -0.01
C LEU A 18 -4.39 10.06 -0.17
N PHE A 19 -4.79 10.38 -1.40
CA PHE A 19 -5.75 11.44 -1.68
C PHE A 19 -7.09 11.18 -0.97
N TRP A 20 -7.68 10.00 -1.15
CA TRP A 20 -8.95 9.64 -0.52
C TRP A 20 -8.84 9.56 1.01
N LEU A 21 -7.72 9.07 1.54
CA LEU A 21 -7.46 9.03 2.98
C LEU A 21 -7.37 10.44 3.58
N LEU A 22 -6.64 11.34 2.93
CA LEU A 22 -6.52 12.74 3.37
C LEU A 22 -7.87 13.46 3.28
N ALA A 23 -8.66 13.18 2.24
CA ALA A 23 -10.01 13.70 2.10
C ALA A 23 -10.89 13.25 3.28
N VAL A 24 -10.95 11.94 3.57
CA VAL A 24 -11.69 11.43 4.75
C VAL A 24 -11.19 12.12 6.02
N LEU A 25 -9.87 12.21 6.23
CA LEU A 25 -9.29 12.82 7.42
C LEU A 25 -9.66 14.32 7.57
N CYS A 26 -9.78 15.04 6.47
CA CYS A 26 -10.20 16.44 6.45
C CYS A 26 -11.72 16.62 6.65
N PHE A 27 -12.53 15.67 6.19
CA PHE A 27 -13.99 15.70 6.37
C PHE A 27 -14.46 15.20 7.75
N ILE A 28 -13.64 14.45 8.50
CA ILE A 28 -13.98 14.02 9.88
C ILE A 28 -14.40 15.19 10.79
N PRO A 29 -13.62 16.29 10.93
CA PRO A 29 -14.01 17.40 11.80
C PRO A 29 -15.28 18.12 11.30
N GLU A 30 -15.46 18.25 9.99
CA GLU A 30 -16.66 18.84 9.39
C GLU A 30 -17.90 17.99 9.69
N PHE A 31 -17.79 16.67 9.59
CA PHE A 31 -18.85 15.71 9.89
C PHE A 31 -19.24 15.72 11.38
N VAL A 32 -18.25 15.69 12.28
CA VAL A 32 -18.50 15.75 13.73
C VAL A 32 -19.12 17.09 14.12
N SER A 33 -18.64 18.20 13.55
CA SER A 33 -19.19 19.53 13.77
C SER A 33 -20.66 19.61 13.33
N HIS A 34 -20.98 19.08 12.15
CA HIS A 34 -22.35 19.06 11.62
C HIS A 34 -23.30 18.15 12.43
N ILE A 35 -22.83 17.05 13.00
CA ILE A 35 -23.63 16.19 13.89
C ILE A 35 -23.87 16.86 15.25
N LEU A 36 -22.83 17.48 15.83
CA LEU A 36 -22.94 18.13 17.14
C LEU A 36 -23.78 19.42 17.10
N ALA A 37 -23.74 20.16 15.98
CA ALA A 37 -24.53 21.37 15.79
C ALA A 37 -26.04 21.12 15.78
N GLY A 38 -26.47 19.85 15.64
CA GLY A 38 -27.87 19.42 15.70
C GLY A 38 -28.69 19.87 14.47
N PRO A 39 -29.86 19.24 14.24
CA PRO A 39 -30.69 19.49 13.06
C PRO A 39 -31.51 20.80 13.15
N TYR A 40 -31.00 21.83 13.82
CA TYR A 40 -31.78 23.01 14.24
C TYR A 40 -32.00 24.10 13.17
N GLN A 41 -31.75 23.80 11.89
CA GLN A 41 -31.97 24.73 10.80
C GLN A 41 -32.93 24.10 9.77
N GLU A 42 -34.20 24.49 9.82
CA GLU A 42 -35.29 23.92 9.00
C GLU A 42 -35.11 24.11 7.48
N ASP A 43 -34.16 24.96 7.06
CA ASP A 43 -33.89 25.32 5.65
C ASP A 43 -32.69 24.56 5.02
N GLU A 44 -31.95 23.75 5.79
CA GLU A 44 -30.74 23.06 5.30
C GLU A 44 -30.86 21.53 5.20
N GLY A 45 -32.07 20.97 5.28
CA GLY A 45 -32.29 19.51 5.22
C GLY A 45 -31.67 18.83 3.98
N LEU A 46 -31.64 19.52 2.84
CA LEU A 46 -31.01 19.04 1.61
C LEU A 46 -29.48 18.98 1.71
N ARG A 47 -28.85 19.96 2.36
CA ARG A 47 -27.39 19.99 2.57
C ARG A 47 -26.99 18.89 3.54
N PHE A 48 -27.69 18.77 4.67
CA PHE A 48 -27.46 17.72 5.65
C PHE A 48 -27.63 16.32 5.03
N GLY A 49 -28.72 16.09 4.28
CA GLY A 49 -28.94 14.83 3.57
C GLY A 49 -27.83 14.52 2.55
N THR A 50 -27.35 15.53 1.82
CA THR A 50 -26.25 15.37 0.86
C THR A 50 -24.95 14.98 1.57
N PHE A 51 -24.58 15.63 2.67
CA PHE A 51 -23.39 15.26 3.46
C PHE A 51 -23.50 13.86 4.06
N MET A 52 -24.68 13.48 4.54
CA MET A 52 -24.94 12.17 5.15
C MET A 52 -24.79 11.02 4.14
N VAL A 53 -25.06 11.26 2.85
CA VAL A 53 -24.87 10.28 1.77
C VAL A 53 -23.48 10.35 1.16
N PHE A 54 -22.91 11.54 1.02
CA PHE A 54 -21.59 11.75 0.41
C PHE A 54 -20.46 11.16 1.26
N TYR A 55 -20.48 11.38 2.58
CA TYR A 55 -19.44 10.86 3.47
C TYR A 55 -19.29 9.32 3.44
N PRO A 56 -20.35 8.51 3.61
CA PRO A 56 -20.23 7.05 3.50
C PRO A 56 -19.86 6.61 2.08
N MET A 57 -20.24 7.35 1.03
CA MET A 57 -19.81 7.06 -0.34
C MET A 57 -18.29 7.23 -0.51
N VAL A 58 -17.71 8.29 0.07
CA VAL A 58 -16.25 8.51 0.08
C VAL A 58 -15.53 7.45 0.90
N VAL A 59 -16.07 7.08 2.07
CA VAL A 59 -15.51 5.99 2.89
C VAL A 59 -15.58 4.66 2.14
N LEU A 60 -16.68 4.37 1.46
CA LEU A 60 -16.85 3.16 0.65
C LEU A 60 -15.89 3.14 -0.54
N MET A 61 -15.65 4.27 -1.19
CA MET A 61 -14.62 4.40 -2.23
C MET A 61 -13.22 4.14 -1.67
N LEU A 62 -12.90 4.65 -0.48
CA LEU A 62 -11.65 4.33 0.21
C LEU A 62 -11.53 2.82 0.48
N LEU A 63 -12.58 2.18 1.01
CA LEU A 63 -12.60 0.74 1.24
C LEU A 63 -12.43 -0.06 -0.06
N ILE A 64 -13.11 0.32 -1.15
CA ILE A 64 -12.96 -0.35 -2.45
C ILE A 64 -11.52 -0.20 -2.96
N HIS A 65 -10.89 0.96 -2.80
CA HIS A 65 -9.49 1.14 -3.18
C HIS A 65 -8.53 0.33 -2.29
N CYS A 66 -8.86 0.14 -1.01
CA CYS A 66 -8.11 -0.72 -0.09
C CYS A 66 -8.17 -2.21 -0.48
N PHE A 67 -9.39 -2.72 -0.73
CA PHE A 67 -9.63 -4.14 -1.01
C PHE A 67 -9.42 -4.51 -2.49
N GLY A 68 -9.62 -3.55 -3.39
CA GLY A 68 -9.47 -3.73 -4.84
C GLY A 68 -8.01 -3.73 -5.32
N ASP A 69 -7.07 -3.33 -4.46
CA ASP A 69 -5.63 -3.48 -4.68
C ASP A 69 -5.24 -4.96 -4.49
N ALA A 70 -5.69 -5.79 -5.43
CA ALA A 70 -5.31 -7.19 -5.56
C ALA A 70 -3.82 -7.32 -6.00
N PRO A 71 -3.11 -8.38 -5.56
CA PRO A 71 -1.70 -8.58 -5.86
C PRO A 71 -1.37 -8.47 -7.36
N PRO A 72 -0.17 -7.97 -7.71
CA PRO A 72 0.27 -7.95 -9.10
C PRO A 72 0.26 -9.38 -9.66
N ARG A 73 -0.58 -9.61 -10.68
CA ARG A 73 -0.80 -10.93 -11.31
C ARG A 73 0.42 -11.48 -12.06
N TYR A 74 1.51 -10.72 -12.13
CA TYR A 74 2.73 -11.08 -12.82
C TYR A 74 3.96 -10.71 -11.98
N VAL A 75 4.60 -11.71 -11.39
CA VAL A 75 5.92 -11.58 -10.75
C VAL A 75 6.95 -12.10 -11.76
N HIS A 76 7.80 -11.22 -12.27
CA HIS A 76 8.77 -11.53 -13.33
C HIS A 76 10.11 -12.12 -12.84
N TYR A 77 10.14 -12.64 -11.61
CA TYR A 77 11.36 -13.14 -10.96
C TYR A 77 11.19 -14.63 -10.58
N PRO A 78 12.27 -15.42 -10.57
CA PRO A 78 12.21 -16.80 -10.12
C PRO A 78 11.70 -16.82 -8.67
N GLN A 79 10.51 -17.37 -8.46
CA GLN A 79 9.95 -17.52 -7.13
C GLN A 79 10.67 -18.67 -6.42
N GLY A 80 11.26 -18.37 -5.25
CA GLY A 80 11.72 -19.40 -4.32
C GLY A 80 10.55 -20.22 -3.79
N GLN A 81 10.86 -21.28 -3.03
CA GLN A 81 9.84 -22.19 -2.50
C GLN A 81 8.92 -21.51 -1.46
N LYS A 82 9.38 -20.43 -0.81
CA LYS A 82 8.61 -19.63 0.16
C LYS A 82 8.74 -18.13 -0.14
N THR A 83 7.95 -17.61 -1.07
CA THR A 83 7.99 -16.17 -1.39
C THR A 83 7.46 -15.27 -0.27
N CYS A 84 8.16 -14.15 -0.02
CA CYS A 84 7.67 -13.10 0.87
C CYS A 84 6.29 -12.58 0.45
N PRO A 85 5.29 -12.58 1.37
CA PRO A 85 3.96 -12.08 1.07
C PRO A 85 3.92 -10.55 0.91
N GLU A 86 4.96 -9.83 1.37
CA GLU A 86 5.13 -8.39 1.17
C GLU A 86 4.96 -7.96 -0.30
N GLY A 87 5.51 -8.74 -1.24
CA GLY A 87 5.44 -8.41 -2.67
C GLY A 87 4.01 -8.47 -3.24
N GLY A 88 3.16 -9.32 -2.65
CA GLY A 88 1.76 -9.50 -3.03
C GLY A 88 0.75 -8.81 -2.11
N ALA A 89 1.22 -8.19 -1.02
CA ALA A 89 0.35 -7.52 -0.06
C ALA A 89 -0.31 -6.28 -0.69
N SER A 90 -1.60 -6.07 -0.40
CA SER A 90 -2.31 -4.85 -0.75
C SER A 90 -1.64 -3.63 -0.13
N PHE A 91 -1.84 -2.44 -0.71
CA PHE A 91 -1.19 -1.21 -0.24
C PHE A 91 -1.42 -0.94 1.25
N LEU A 92 -2.66 -1.13 1.71
CA LEU A 92 -3.02 -0.98 3.12
C LEU A 92 -2.29 -2.01 4.00
N SER A 93 -2.20 -3.27 3.55
CA SER A 93 -1.47 -4.33 4.26
C SER A 93 0.02 -4.02 4.38
N LYS A 94 0.63 -3.36 3.37
CA LYS A 94 2.01 -2.88 3.44
C LYS A 94 2.20 -1.77 4.48
N ILE A 95 1.26 -0.83 4.59
CA ILE A 95 1.31 0.26 5.59
C ILE A 95 1.09 -0.27 7.01
N THR A 96 0.10 -1.14 7.18
CA THR A 96 -0.29 -1.70 8.48
C THR A 96 0.58 -2.88 8.91
N PHE A 97 1.52 -3.30 8.06
CA PHE A 97 2.33 -4.51 8.24
C PHE A 97 1.54 -5.80 8.46
N SER A 98 0.25 -5.82 8.11
CA SER A 98 -0.61 -6.98 8.36
C SER A 98 -0.20 -8.26 7.61
N TRP A 99 0.65 -8.14 6.59
CA TRP A 99 1.25 -9.31 5.93
C TRP A 99 2.18 -10.11 6.85
N ILE A 100 2.74 -9.49 7.90
CA ILE A 100 3.59 -10.15 8.91
C ILE A 100 2.75 -10.81 10.02
N ASP A 101 1.48 -10.42 10.20
CA ASP A 101 0.64 -10.90 11.31
C ASP A 101 0.59 -12.43 11.42
N SER A 102 0.59 -13.12 10.27
CA SER A 102 0.61 -14.59 10.22
C SER A 102 1.89 -15.20 10.82
N LEU A 103 3.04 -14.53 10.65
CA LEU A 103 4.33 -14.94 11.21
C LEU A 103 4.41 -14.60 12.69
N ILE A 104 3.89 -13.43 13.10
CA ILE A 104 3.81 -13.01 14.51
C ILE A 104 2.97 -14.02 15.31
N TRP A 105 1.80 -14.38 14.80
CA TRP A 105 0.94 -15.37 15.45
C TRP A 105 1.57 -16.76 15.55
N ARG A 106 2.37 -17.16 14.56
CA ARG A 106 3.14 -18.42 14.62
C ARG A 106 4.23 -18.34 15.67
N GLY A 107 4.95 -17.22 15.76
CA GLY A 107 5.98 -16.99 16.77
C GLY A 107 5.46 -16.92 18.19
N TYR A 108 4.21 -16.51 18.36
CA TYR A 108 3.54 -16.59 19.64
C TYR A 108 3.27 -18.05 20.07
N LYS A 109 2.98 -18.95 19.13
CA LYS A 109 2.66 -20.36 19.41
C LYS A 109 3.89 -21.27 19.48
N GLN A 110 4.94 -20.97 18.71
CA GLN A 110 6.13 -21.81 18.57
C GLN A 110 7.38 -20.94 18.31
N ALA A 111 8.54 -21.36 18.82
CA ALA A 111 9.81 -20.70 18.50
C ALA A 111 10.11 -20.81 16.99
N LEU A 112 10.35 -19.68 16.32
CA LEU A 112 10.63 -19.64 14.88
C LEU A 112 11.99 -20.24 14.57
N GLU A 113 12.04 -21.10 13.56
CA GLU A 113 13.28 -21.54 12.93
C GLU A 113 13.50 -20.83 11.58
N HIS A 114 14.75 -20.86 11.08
CA HIS A 114 15.08 -20.30 9.77
C HIS A 114 14.26 -20.89 8.62
N THR A 115 13.83 -22.14 8.76
CA THR A 115 12.98 -22.83 7.80
C THR A 115 11.58 -22.24 7.72
N ASP A 116 11.08 -21.59 8.78
CA ASP A 116 9.74 -20.99 8.83
C ASP A 116 9.68 -19.57 8.24
N LEU A 117 10.84 -18.94 8.03
CA LEU A 117 10.93 -17.63 7.41
C LEU A 117 10.71 -17.72 5.89
N TRP A 118 10.32 -16.57 5.32
CA TRP A 118 10.21 -16.40 3.88
C TRP A 118 11.59 -16.14 3.24
N ASP A 119 11.73 -16.53 1.99
CA ASP A 119 12.90 -16.23 1.17
C ASP A 119 13.00 -14.73 0.91
N ILE A 120 14.21 -14.18 1.04
CA ILE A 120 14.48 -12.76 0.78
C ILE A 120 14.04 -12.42 -0.65
N SER A 121 13.32 -11.29 -0.80
CA SER A 121 12.93 -10.78 -2.11
C SER A 121 14.13 -10.60 -3.04
N TYR A 122 13.98 -11.00 -4.31
CA TYR A 122 15.03 -10.89 -5.33
C TYR A 122 15.65 -9.49 -5.43
N GLU A 123 14.84 -8.45 -5.21
CA GLU A 123 15.31 -7.06 -5.27
C GLU A 123 16.25 -6.70 -4.11
N ASN A 124 16.07 -7.34 -2.96
CA ASN A 124 16.83 -7.13 -1.72
C ASN A 124 17.97 -8.14 -1.57
N ALA A 125 18.03 -9.15 -2.43
CA ALA A 125 19.09 -10.15 -2.40
C ALA A 125 20.46 -9.52 -2.73
N SER A 126 21.49 -9.94 -1.99
CA SER A 126 22.84 -9.36 -2.08
C SER A 126 23.42 -9.42 -3.49
N ASN A 127 23.15 -10.50 -4.23
CA ASN A 127 23.57 -10.66 -5.63
C ASN A 127 23.04 -9.51 -6.53
N THR A 128 21.77 -9.15 -6.38
CA THR A 128 21.12 -8.09 -7.14
C THR A 128 21.63 -6.72 -6.73
N VAL A 129 21.75 -6.47 -5.42
CA VAL A 129 22.21 -5.18 -4.88
C VAL A 129 23.66 -4.91 -5.26
N VAL A 130 24.55 -5.90 -5.09
CA VAL A 130 25.98 -5.77 -5.43
C VAL A 130 26.17 -5.57 -6.93
N SER A 131 25.42 -6.28 -7.77
CA SER A 131 25.49 -6.10 -9.23
C SER A 131 25.09 -4.67 -9.65
N LYS A 132 23.98 -4.16 -9.09
CA LYS A 132 23.53 -2.77 -9.33
C LYS A 132 24.57 -1.75 -8.83
N TRP A 133 25.13 -1.99 -7.64
CA TRP A 133 26.17 -1.14 -7.06
C TRP A 133 27.41 -1.08 -7.95
N ASN A 134 28.00 -2.24 -8.30
CA ASN A 134 29.20 -2.33 -9.12
C ASN A 134 29.02 -1.67 -10.49
N LYS A 135 27.85 -1.85 -11.11
CA LYS A 135 27.52 -1.19 -12.38
C LYS A 135 27.58 0.35 -12.27
N ASN A 136 27.00 0.91 -11.21
CA ASN A 136 26.98 2.35 -10.98
C ASN A 136 28.36 2.88 -10.55
N TRP A 137 29.07 2.12 -9.73
CA TRP A 137 30.43 2.44 -9.29
C TRP A 137 31.38 2.53 -10.47
N ASN A 138 31.42 1.49 -11.32
CA ASN A 138 32.27 1.44 -12.51
C ASN A 138 31.96 2.57 -13.51
N LYS A 139 30.69 2.96 -13.63
CA LYS A 139 30.29 4.10 -14.47
C LYS A 139 30.84 5.42 -13.94
N LYS A 140 30.75 5.64 -12.62
CA LYS A 140 31.26 6.86 -11.97
C LYS A 140 32.78 6.91 -11.96
N SER A 141 33.46 5.81 -11.63
CA SER A 141 34.92 5.75 -11.65
C SER A 141 35.48 6.00 -13.05
N ALA A 142 34.91 5.41 -14.10
CA ALA A 142 35.33 5.65 -15.48
C ALA A 142 35.13 7.11 -15.95
N THR A 143 34.18 7.84 -15.35
CA THR A 143 33.96 9.26 -15.64
C THR A 143 34.90 10.15 -14.82
N ALA A 144 35.25 9.76 -13.60
CA ALA A 144 36.16 10.50 -12.73
C ALA A 144 37.63 10.40 -13.16
N TYR A 145 38.01 9.34 -13.87
CA TYR A 145 39.35 9.14 -14.45
C TYR A 145 39.51 9.70 -15.88
N ARG A 146 38.48 10.39 -16.41
CA ARG A 146 38.48 11.06 -17.71
C ARG A 146 38.64 12.55 -17.52
#